data_AF-A0A1W9SE87-F1
#
_entry.id   AF-A0A1W9SE87-F1
#
_cell.length_a   1.000
_cell.length_b   1.000
_cell.length_c   1.000
_cell.angle_alpha   90.00
_cell.angle_beta   90.00
_cell.angle_gamma   90.00
#
_symmetry.space_group_name_H-M   'P 1'
#
loop_
_entity.id
_entity.type
_entity.pdbx_description
1 polymer ?
#
loop_
_entity_poly.entity_id
_entity_poly.type
_entity_poly.pdbx_seq_one_letter_code
_entity_poly.pdbx_strand_id
1 'polypeptide(L)'
;MKKLQIILSILIIFALSIISCEKDSGTEPNNIIATEKWEHIADEGLGSGNWTFEKMEDNSITVDGTWLYSYSSFGATLEVTCPFSDGTVTVSEANMSFTASGTATIPNFGSSPFDLAVTGTCSNGEGEGTYIITFSTEGWPDKIEGNWTGSRSSGSGITQ
;
A
#
# COMPACT_ATOMS: atom_id res chain seq x y z
N MET A 1 -31.92 -54.94 54.45
CA MET A 1 -31.23 -54.90 55.76
C MET A 1 -29.90 -54.19 55.61
N LYS A 2 -29.58 -53.28 56.55
CA LYS A 2 -28.31 -52.54 56.80
C LYS A 2 -27.97 -51.44 55.76
N LYS A 3 -28.21 -50.16 56.05
CA LYS A 3 -27.60 -49.20 57.00
C LYS A 3 -26.47 -48.37 56.34
N LEU A 4 -26.87 -47.14 56.01
CA LEU A 4 -26.17 -45.85 56.17
C LEU A 4 -24.77 -45.90 56.79
N GLN A 5 -23.77 -45.30 56.11
CA GLN A 5 -22.77 -44.46 56.78
C GLN A 5 -22.21 -43.40 55.81
N ILE A 6 -22.35 -42.14 56.26
CA ILE A 6 -21.85 -40.89 55.70
C ILE A 6 -20.40 -40.73 56.13
N ILE A 7 -19.47 -40.35 55.24
CA ILE A 7 -18.35 -39.45 55.57
C ILE A 7 -18.04 -38.55 54.37
N LEU A 8 -18.28 -37.26 54.56
CA LEU A 8 -17.86 -36.13 53.73
C LEU A 8 -16.37 -35.88 53.99
N SER A 9 -15.52 -35.82 52.96
CA SER A 9 -14.16 -35.27 53.07
C SER A 9 -13.75 -34.64 51.75
N ILE A 10 -13.66 -33.32 51.78
CA ILE A 10 -13.24 -32.39 50.73
C ILE A 10 -11.73 -32.58 50.52
N LEU A 11 -11.28 -32.75 49.27
CA LEU A 11 -9.87 -32.59 48.92
C LEU A 11 -9.74 -31.74 47.66
N ILE A 12 -9.07 -30.60 47.85
CA ILE A 12 -8.94 -29.47 46.96
C ILE A 12 -7.96 -29.80 45.82
N ILE A 13 -8.42 -29.59 44.58
CA ILE A 13 -7.61 -29.65 43.36
C ILE A 13 -6.96 -28.27 43.20
N PHE A 14 -5.64 -28.17 43.34
CA PHE A 14 -4.88 -27.03 42.85
C PHE A 14 -3.64 -27.55 42.12
N ALA A 15 -3.82 -27.84 40.84
CA ALA A 15 -2.71 -28.02 39.92
C ALA A 15 -2.11 -26.64 39.65
N LEU A 16 -0.95 -26.37 40.26
CA LEU A 16 -0.10 -25.24 39.87
C LEU A 16 0.51 -25.54 38.51
N SER A 17 -0.21 -25.15 37.46
CA SER A 17 0.36 -24.98 36.13
C SER A 17 1.32 -23.80 36.19
N ILE A 18 2.60 -24.11 36.08
CA ILE A 18 3.69 -23.20 35.73
C ILE A 18 3.23 -22.29 34.59
N ILE A 19 3.01 -21.02 34.92
CA ILE A 19 2.80 -19.93 33.96
C ILE A 19 4.16 -19.72 33.29
N SER A 20 4.33 -20.35 32.12
CA SER A 20 5.33 -19.89 31.15
C SER A 20 4.85 -18.53 30.66
N CYS A 21 5.42 -17.46 31.21
CA CYS A 21 5.28 -16.15 30.62
C CYS A 21 6.22 -16.11 29.41
N GLU A 22 5.78 -16.70 28.31
CA GLU A 22 6.29 -16.27 27.01
C GLU A 22 5.80 -14.84 26.85
N LYS A 23 6.76 -13.92 26.98
CA LYS A 23 6.60 -12.55 26.53
C LYS A 23 6.35 -12.65 25.02
N ASP A 24 5.09 -12.70 24.67
CA ASP A 24 4.63 -12.55 23.29
C ASP A 24 5.08 -11.17 22.84
N SER A 25 6.22 -11.13 22.18
CA SER A 25 6.60 -10.02 21.31
C SER A 25 6.11 -10.35 19.90
N GLY A 26 4.85 -10.75 19.79
CA GLY A 26 4.09 -10.65 18.55
C GLY A 26 3.81 -9.18 18.31
N THR A 27 4.59 -8.57 17.43
CA THR A 27 3.98 -7.63 16.48
C THR A 27 2.95 -8.47 15.75
N GLU A 28 1.68 -8.34 16.13
CA GLU A 28 0.55 -8.84 15.35
C GLU A 28 0.82 -8.51 13.87
N PRO A 29 0.67 -9.45 12.93
CA PRO A 29 0.67 -9.09 11.53
C PRO A 29 -0.41 -8.02 11.36
N ASN A 30 -0.05 -6.84 10.86
CA ASN A 30 -1.03 -5.83 10.46
C ASN A 30 -1.94 -6.49 9.41
N ASN A 31 -3.11 -6.96 9.83
CA ASN A 31 -4.00 -7.71 8.97
C ASN A 31 -4.61 -6.75 7.95
N ILE A 32 -4.50 -7.13 6.67
CA ILE A 32 -5.13 -6.43 5.56
C ILE A 32 -6.63 -6.75 5.59
N ILE A 33 -7.48 -5.72 5.71
CA ILE A 33 -8.95 -5.85 5.77
C ILE A 33 -9.63 -5.51 4.43
N ALA A 34 -8.95 -4.81 3.54
CA ALA A 34 -9.40 -4.54 2.19
C ALA A 34 -8.20 -4.34 1.26
N THR A 35 -8.36 -4.74 0.00
CA THR A 35 -7.39 -4.52 -1.07
C THR A 35 -8.13 -3.98 -2.28
N GLU A 36 -7.58 -2.94 -2.90
CA GLU A 36 -8.03 -2.42 -4.19
C GLU A 36 -6.87 -2.36 -5.18
N LYS A 37 -7.13 -2.72 -6.43
CA LYS A 37 -6.15 -2.62 -7.51
C LYS A 37 -6.65 -1.64 -8.54
N TRP A 38 -5.76 -0.75 -8.95
CA TRP A 38 -6.02 0.34 -9.87
C TRP A 38 -5.03 0.27 -11.02
N GLU A 39 -5.52 0.56 -12.21
CA GLU A 39 -4.71 0.86 -13.39
C GLU A 39 -4.87 2.35 -13.68
N HIS A 40 -3.78 3.01 -14.08
CA HIS A 40 -3.81 4.43 -14.43
C HIS A 40 -3.08 4.70 -15.73
N ILE A 41 -3.47 5.81 -16.35
CA ILE A 41 -2.85 6.41 -17.52
C ILE A 41 -2.53 7.86 -17.16
N ALA A 42 -1.31 8.30 -17.45
CA ALA A 42 -0.86 9.67 -17.29
C ALA A 42 -0.78 10.36 -18.64
N ASP A 43 -1.21 11.63 -18.68
CA ASP A 43 -1.10 12.55 -19.82
C ASP A 43 -1.45 11.91 -21.16
N GLU A 44 -2.64 11.30 -21.23
CA GLU A 44 -3.19 10.67 -22.44
C GLU A 44 -2.31 9.55 -23.04
N GLY A 45 -1.49 8.89 -22.22
CA GLY A 45 -0.70 7.71 -22.62
C GLY A 45 0.80 7.89 -22.55
N LEU A 46 1.30 9.04 -22.09
CA LEU A 46 2.73 9.27 -21.87
C LEU A 46 3.26 8.55 -20.62
N GLY A 47 2.37 8.22 -19.68
CA GLY A 47 2.69 7.31 -18.58
C GLY A 47 1.55 6.36 -18.27
N SER A 48 1.84 5.33 -17.49
CA SER A 48 0.86 4.35 -17.03
C SER A 48 1.38 3.59 -15.82
N GLY A 49 0.53 2.78 -15.23
CA GLY A 49 0.99 1.84 -14.22
C GLY A 49 -0.13 1.22 -13.43
N ASN A 50 0.24 0.59 -12.32
CA ASN A 50 -0.67 -0.08 -11.43
C ASN A 50 -0.42 0.37 -9.99
N TRP A 51 -1.50 0.47 -9.23
CA TRP A 51 -1.46 0.71 -7.79
C TRP A 51 -2.25 -0.39 -7.09
N THR A 52 -1.73 -0.88 -5.98
CA THR A 52 -2.43 -1.76 -5.05
C THR A 52 -2.54 -1.03 -3.74
N PHE A 53 -3.76 -0.66 -3.36
CA PHE A 53 -4.05 -0.09 -2.06
C PHE A 53 -4.41 -1.21 -1.09
N GLU A 54 -3.80 -1.21 0.08
CA GLU A 54 -4.10 -2.16 1.15
C GLU A 54 -4.47 -1.40 2.40
N LYS A 55 -5.68 -1.64 2.91
CA LYS A 55 -6.15 -1.06 4.16
C LYS A 55 -5.94 -2.04 5.29
N MET A 56 -5.30 -1.57 6.35
CA MET A 56 -5.01 -2.34 7.56
C MET A 56 -6.13 -2.17 8.60
N GLU A 57 -6.18 -3.05 9.61
CA GLU A 57 -7.13 -2.97 10.73
C GLU A 57 -7.06 -1.64 11.52
N ASP A 58 -5.89 -1.02 11.59
CA ASP A 58 -5.69 0.29 12.23
C ASP A 58 -6.18 1.48 11.37
N ASN A 59 -6.76 1.19 10.20
CA ASN A 59 -7.19 2.13 9.15
C ASN A 59 -6.06 2.85 8.40
N SER A 60 -4.80 2.51 8.63
CA SER A 60 -3.74 2.92 7.70
C SER A 60 -3.97 2.30 6.32
N ILE A 61 -3.57 3.01 5.28
CA ILE A 61 -3.65 2.54 3.90
C ILE A 61 -2.28 2.70 3.26
N THR A 62 -1.72 1.62 2.76
CA THR A 62 -0.46 1.60 2.01
C THR A 62 -0.73 1.55 0.52
N VAL A 63 0.26 1.94 -0.29
CA VAL A 63 0.24 1.74 -1.74
C VAL A 63 1.53 1.08 -2.19
N ASP A 64 1.37 -0.04 -2.87
CA ASP A 64 2.40 -0.65 -3.71
C ASP A 64 2.07 -0.43 -5.18
N GLY A 65 3.07 -0.47 -6.05
CA GLY A 65 2.81 -0.30 -7.47
C GLY A 65 4.04 -0.01 -8.30
N THR A 66 3.77 0.41 -9.53
CA THR A 66 4.79 0.90 -10.44
C THR A 66 4.21 2.05 -11.24
N TRP A 67 5.01 3.10 -11.38
CA TRP A 67 4.77 4.17 -12.33
C TRP A 67 5.71 3.99 -13.52
N LEU A 68 5.16 4.03 -14.74
CA LEU A 68 5.88 4.01 -16.00
C LEU A 68 5.70 5.37 -16.66
N TYR A 69 6.79 5.96 -17.14
CA TYR A 69 6.72 7.19 -17.90
C TYR A 69 7.67 7.16 -19.09
N SER A 70 7.20 7.66 -20.22
CA SER A 70 7.95 7.77 -21.45
C SER A 70 8.20 9.23 -21.78
N TYR A 71 9.46 9.61 -21.96
CA TYR A 71 9.80 10.96 -22.44
C TYR A 71 10.83 10.92 -23.55
N SER A 72 10.72 11.87 -24.46
CA SER A 72 11.66 12.02 -25.57
C SER A 72 12.86 12.86 -25.14
N SER A 73 14.06 12.31 -25.28
CA SER A 73 15.32 13.02 -25.08
C SER A 73 16.32 12.63 -26.16
N PHE A 74 17.07 13.59 -26.68
CA PHE A 74 18.08 13.39 -27.74
C PHE A 74 17.57 12.59 -28.97
N GLY A 75 16.29 12.69 -29.31
CA GLY A 75 15.69 11.99 -30.45
C GLY A 75 15.35 10.52 -30.20
N ALA A 76 15.44 10.04 -28.96
CA ALA A 76 14.98 8.72 -28.53
C ALA A 76 13.87 8.84 -27.48
N THR A 77 12.94 7.89 -27.48
CA THR A 77 12.00 7.72 -26.37
C THR A 77 12.68 6.88 -25.30
N LEU A 78 12.77 7.41 -24.09
CA LEU A 78 13.26 6.71 -22.93
C LEU A 78 12.07 6.28 -22.08
N GLU A 79 12.02 4.99 -21.75
CA GLU A 79 11.06 4.43 -20.80
C GLU A 79 11.69 4.40 -19.41
N VAL A 80 11.01 5.03 -18.46
CA VAL A 80 11.39 5.09 -17.06
C VAL A 80 10.45 4.20 -16.26
N THR A 81 11.02 3.26 -15.51
CA THR A 81 10.27 2.40 -14.58
C THR A 81 10.54 2.84 -13.15
N CYS A 82 9.48 3.21 -12.42
CA CYS A 82 9.50 3.70 -11.06
C CYS A 82 8.70 2.74 -10.15
N PRO A 83 9.28 1.61 -9.72
CA PRO A 83 8.65 0.70 -8.76
C PRO A 83 8.62 1.33 -7.37
N PHE A 84 7.50 1.20 -6.67
CA PHE A 84 7.34 1.74 -5.33
C PHE A 84 8.07 0.84 -4.33
N SER A 85 8.76 1.45 -3.37
CA SER A 85 9.41 0.77 -2.24
C SER A 85 8.70 1.08 -0.91
N ASP A 86 8.03 2.21 -0.85
CA ASP A 86 7.16 2.62 0.24
C ASP A 86 6.09 3.56 -0.33
N GLY A 87 4.91 3.57 0.30
CA GLY A 87 3.83 4.45 -0.10
C GLY A 87 2.66 4.46 0.87
N THR A 88 2.06 5.63 1.04
CA THR A 88 0.95 5.87 1.96
C THR A 88 -0.18 6.57 1.26
N VAL A 89 -1.42 6.14 1.51
CA VAL A 89 -2.63 6.69 0.91
C VAL A 89 -3.49 7.36 1.98
N THR A 90 -4.08 8.50 1.62
CA THR A 90 -5.15 9.16 2.36
C THR A 90 -6.39 9.18 1.49
N VAL A 91 -7.52 8.74 2.06
CA VAL A 91 -8.83 8.79 1.40
C VAL A 91 -9.80 9.54 2.30
N SER A 92 -10.51 10.51 1.73
CA SER A 92 -11.56 11.25 2.41
C SER A 92 -12.71 11.50 1.45
N GLU A 93 -13.83 10.82 1.70
CA GLU A 93 -14.98 10.79 0.79
C GLU A 93 -14.55 10.33 -0.61
N ALA A 94 -14.70 11.16 -1.63
CA ALA A 94 -14.28 10.87 -2.99
C ALA A 94 -12.84 11.31 -3.26
N ASN A 95 -12.19 12.06 -2.36
CA ASN A 95 -10.83 12.53 -2.54
C ASN A 95 -9.82 11.43 -2.18
N MET A 96 -8.79 11.31 -2.99
CA MET A 96 -7.67 10.40 -2.80
C MET A 96 -6.37 11.16 -2.99
N SER A 97 -5.41 10.90 -2.13
CA SER A 97 -4.02 11.31 -2.34
C SER A 97 -3.08 10.24 -1.84
N PHE A 98 -1.96 10.05 -2.50
CA PHE A 98 -0.89 9.21 -1.97
C PHE A 98 0.48 9.79 -2.27
N THR A 99 1.44 9.37 -1.47
CA THR A 99 2.87 9.56 -1.75
C THR A 99 3.52 8.20 -1.86
N ALA A 100 4.46 8.05 -2.78
CA ALA A 100 5.27 6.85 -2.93
C ALA A 100 6.72 7.25 -3.22
N SER A 101 7.66 6.43 -2.78
CA SER A 101 9.08 6.60 -3.07
C SER A 101 9.69 5.32 -3.64
N GLY A 102 10.83 5.44 -4.29
CA GLY A 102 11.53 4.26 -4.80
C GLY A 102 12.77 4.62 -5.60
N THR A 103 13.21 3.68 -6.45
CA THR A 103 14.34 3.88 -7.36
C THR A 103 13.88 3.72 -8.80
N ALA A 104 13.88 4.82 -9.53
CA ALA A 104 13.59 4.88 -10.94
C ALA A 104 14.73 4.27 -11.75
N THR A 105 14.42 3.61 -12.86
CA THR A 105 15.40 2.95 -13.72
C THR A 105 15.12 3.26 -15.18
N ILE A 106 16.18 3.56 -15.93
CA ILE A 106 16.17 3.61 -17.38
C ILE A 106 17.14 2.51 -17.85
N PRO A 107 16.66 1.49 -18.58
CA PRO A 107 17.51 0.37 -19.01
C PRO A 107 18.76 0.85 -19.77
N ASN A 108 19.95 0.46 -19.29
CA ASN A 108 21.26 0.82 -19.83
C ASN A 108 21.70 2.29 -19.67
N PHE A 109 20.94 3.14 -18.97
CA PHE A 109 21.31 4.54 -18.71
C PHE A 109 21.64 4.79 -17.24
N GLY A 110 20.85 4.26 -16.32
CA GLY A 110 21.11 4.41 -14.89
C GLY A 110 19.85 4.34 -14.03
N SER A 111 20.00 4.78 -12.78
CA SER A 111 18.92 4.85 -11.81
C SER A 111 18.93 6.16 -11.03
N SER A 112 17.79 6.51 -10.45
CA SER A 112 17.62 7.69 -9.60
C SER A 112 16.58 7.44 -8.52
N PRO A 113 16.84 7.82 -7.25
CA PRO A 113 15.78 7.90 -6.26
C PRO A 113 14.68 8.85 -6.74
N PHE A 114 13.42 8.47 -6.51
CA PHE A 114 12.28 9.32 -6.81
C PHE A 114 11.32 9.42 -5.65
N ASP A 115 10.59 10.53 -5.62
CA ASP A 115 9.40 10.75 -4.82
C ASP A 115 8.24 11.08 -5.75
N LEU A 116 7.10 10.45 -5.54
CA LEU A 116 5.86 10.62 -6.29
C LEU A 116 4.78 11.11 -5.32
N ALA A 117 4.07 12.17 -5.70
CA ALA A 117 2.86 12.63 -5.04
C ALA A 117 1.71 12.59 -6.05
N VAL A 118 0.61 11.96 -5.66
CA VAL A 118 -0.62 11.87 -6.46
C VAL A 118 -1.77 12.44 -5.66
N THR A 119 -2.62 13.21 -6.33
CA THR A 119 -3.88 13.73 -5.78
C THR A 119 -4.98 13.57 -6.80
N GLY A 120 -6.22 13.41 -6.35
CA GLY A 120 -7.36 13.31 -7.26
C GLY A 120 -8.64 12.91 -6.55
N THR A 121 -9.59 12.46 -7.37
CA THR A 121 -10.86 11.91 -6.92
C THR A 121 -11.06 10.51 -7.46
N CYS A 122 -11.64 9.62 -6.64
CA CYS A 122 -12.03 8.27 -7.01
C CYS A 122 -13.51 8.08 -6.66
N SER A 123 -14.33 7.68 -7.63
CA SER A 123 -15.75 7.40 -7.44
C SER A 123 -16.21 6.31 -8.39
N ASN A 124 -16.96 5.34 -7.87
CA ASN A 124 -17.56 4.24 -8.64
C ASN A 124 -16.52 3.44 -9.44
N GLY A 125 -15.30 3.32 -8.93
CA GLY A 125 -14.21 2.61 -9.59
C GLY A 125 -13.54 3.37 -10.74
N GLU A 126 -13.85 4.65 -10.94
CA GLU A 126 -13.12 5.55 -11.84
C GLU A 126 -12.38 6.60 -11.01
N GLY A 127 -11.27 7.12 -11.53
CA GLY A 127 -10.51 8.17 -10.87
C GLY A 127 -9.77 9.09 -11.83
N GLU A 128 -9.52 10.30 -11.36
CA GLU A 128 -8.79 11.33 -12.09
C GLU A 128 -8.11 12.31 -11.14
N GLY A 129 -7.03 12.95 -11.59
CA GLY A 129 -6.36 13.98 -10.83
C GLY A 129 -5.01 14.39 -11.39
N THR A 130 -4.09 14.77 -10.49
CA THR A 130 -2.75 15.25 -10.83
C THR A 130 -1.66 14.45 -10.12
N TYR A 131 -0.46 14.48 -10.70
CA TYR A 131 0.72 13.87 -10.12
C TYR A 131 1.94 14.79 -10.25
N ILE A 132 2.89 14.62 -9.34
CA ILE A 132 4.23 15.21 -9.40
C ILE A 132 5.23 14.12 -9.01
N ILE A 133 6.22 13.87 -9.87
CA ILE A 133 7.37 13.02 -9.58
C ILE A 133 8.66 13.83 -9.64
N THR A 134 9.51 13.69 -8.63
CA THR A 134 10.82 14.35 -8.56
C THR A 134 11.92 13.32 -8.50
N PHE A 135 13.06 13.60 -9.14
CA PHE A 135 14.23 12.73 -9.17
C PHE A 135 15.43 13.42 -8.51
N SER A 136 16.26 12.66 -7.79
CA SER A 136 17.35 13.25 -7.00
C SER A 136 18.75 13.16 -7.63
N THR A 137 18.92 12.36 -8.68
CA THR A 137 20.22 12.16 -9.35
C THR A 137 20.47 13.20 -10.44
N GLU A 138 21.69 13.78 -10.47
CA GLU A 138 22.12 14.70 -11.53
C GLU A 138 21.98 14.06 -12.93
N GLY A 139 21.47 14.84 -13.89
CA GLY A 139 21.22 14.37 -15.26
C GLY A 139 19.85 13.72 -15.48
N TRP A 140 19.06 13.52 -14.41
CA TRP A 140 17.64 13.21 -14.51
C TRP A 140 16.81 14.51 -14.54
N PRO A 141 15.56 14.46 -15.04
CA PRO A 141 14.65 15.60 -14.90
C PRO A 141 14.44 15.95 -13.43
N ASP A 142 14.49 17.23 -13.06
CA ASP A 142 14.25 17.63 -11.67
C ASP A 142 12.82 17.29 -11.21
N LYS A 143 11.86 17.43 -12.14
CA LYS A 143 10.44 17.23 -11.88
C LYS A 143 9.68 16.90 -13.17
N ILE A 144 8.71 16.00 -13.06
CA ILE A 144 7.68 15.72 -14.07
C ILE A 144 6.33 15.85 -13.37
N GLU A 145 5.38 16.53 -14.00
CA GLU A 145 4.05 16.73 -13.43
C GLU A 145 3.01 16.73 -14.55
N GLY A 146 1.80 16.29 -14.21
CA GLY A 146 0.75 16.12 -15.21
C GLY A 146 -0.57 15.65 -14.59
N ASN A 147 -1.44 15.15 -15.46
CA ASN A 147 -2.74 14.61 -15.09
C ASN A 147 -2.73 13.09 -15.20
N TRP A 148 -3.54 12.43 -14.38
CA TRP A 148 -3.80 11.01 -14.48
C TRP A 148 -5.31 10.74 -14.55
N THR A 149 -5.66 9.66 -15.22
CA THR A 149 -6.96 8.99 -15.10
C THR A 149 -6.72 7.53 -14.74
N GLY A 150 -7.68 6.87 -14.11
CA GLY A 150 -7.52 5.49 -13.71
C GLY A 150 -8.83 4.79 -13.46
N SER A 151 -8.77 3.47 -13.47
CA SER A 151 -9.92 2.59 -13.23
C SER A 151 -9.54 1.47 -12.27
N ARG A 152 -10.46 1.14 -11.37
CA ARG A 152 -10.32 0.07 -10.39
C ARG A 152 -10.49 -1.27 -11.09
N SER A 153 -9.39 -2.00 -11.25
CA SER A 153 -9.39 -3.31 -11.89
C SER A 153 -9.93 -4.42 -10.98
N SER A 154 -9.81 -4.27 -9.65
CA SER A 154 -10.44 -5.19 -8.68
C SER A 154 -10.50 -4.60 -7.27
N GLY A 155 -11.30 -5.23 -6.41
CA GLY A 155 -11.45 -4.85 -5.00
C GLY A 155 -12.48 -3.76 -4.76
N SER A 156 -12.68 -3.43 -3.47
CA SER A 156 -13.53 -2.33 -3.00
C SER A 156 -13.29 -2.09 -1.50
N GLY A 157 -13.81 -0.98 -0.96
CA GLY A 157 -13.85 -0.72 0.49
C GLY A 157 -12.73 0.20 1.00
N ILE A 158 -11.91 0.74 0.09
CA ILE A 158 -10.88 1.75 0.36
C ILE A 158 -11.31 3.08 -0.25
N THR A 159 -11.59 3.12 -1.55
CA THR A 159 -12.13 4.29 -2.25
C THR A 159 -13.60 4.07 -2.62
N GLN A 160 -14.32 5.16 -2.96
CA GLN A 160 -15.70 5.08 -3.45
C GLN A 160 -15.80 4.43 -4.83
#